data_AF-A0A443Q4I5-F1
#
_entry.id   AF-A0A443Q4I5-F1
#
_cell.length_a   1.000
_cell.length_b   1.000
_cell.length_c   1.000
_cell.angle_alpha   90.00
_cell.angle_beta   90.00
_cell.angle_gamma   90.00
#
_symmetry.space_group_name_H-M   'P 1'
#
loop_
_entity.id
_entity.type
_entity.pdbx_description
1 polymer ?
#
loop_
_entity_poly.entity_id
_entity_poly.type
_entity_poly.pdbx_seq_one_letter_code
_entity_poly.pdbx_strand_id
1 'polypeptide(L)'
;MKILYSLRRFYPVETLFNGTLALAGRDQETTGFAWWAGNARLINLSGKLLGAHVAHAGLIVFWAGAMNLFEVAHFVPEKPMYEQGLILLPHLATLGWGVGPVLGFGGIYHALLGPETLEESFPFLRLCMER
;
A
#
# COMPACT_ATOMS: atom_id res chain seq x y z
N MET A 1 -4.23 48.10 13.65
CA MET A 1 -4.36 46.70 13.21
C MET A 1 -3.81 45.81 14.32
N LYS A 2 -4.68 45.22 15.17
CA LYS A 2 -4.29 44.27 16.21
C LYS A 2 -4.94 42.94 15.86
N ILE A 3 -4.11 41.95 15.57
CA ILE A 3 -4.52 40.62 15.11
C ILE A 3 -4.99 39.84 16.34
N LEU A 4 -6.23 39.36 16.29
CA LEU A 4 -6.84 38.50 17.32
C LEU A 4 -6.25 37.09 17.21
N TYR A 5 -5.36 36.72 18.12
CA TYR A 5 -4.92 35.33 18.28
C TYR A 5 -5.95 34.60 19.14
N SER A 6 -6.72 33.71 18.52
CA SER A 6 -7.64 32.81 19.22
C SER A 6 -6.84 31.88 20.14
N LEU A 7 -7.02 32.02 21.45
CA LEU A 7 -6.40 31.18 22.47
C LEU A 7 -7.02 29.77 22.39
N ARG A 8 -6.36 28.86 21.66
CA ARG A 8 -6.77 27.45 21.55
C ARG A 8 -6.61 26.82 22.95
N ARG A 9 -7.73 26.66 23.67
CA ARG A 9 -7.77 25.89 24.93
C ARG A 9 -7.38 24.45 24.64
N PHE A 10 -6.15 24.10 24.94
CA PHE A 10 -5.72 22.71 25.09
C PHE A 10 -6.19 22.23 26.46
N TYR A 11 -7.20 21.37 26.50
CA TYR A 11 -7.50 20.60 27.71
C TYR A 11 -6.42 19.53 27.86
N PRO A 12 -5.76 19.37 29.02
CA PRO A 12 -4.95 18.20 29.29
C PRO A 12 -5.89 16.98 29.35
N VAL A 13 -5.75 16.07 28.39
CA VAL A 13 -6.33 14.74 28.48
C VAL A 13 -5.38 13.93 29.35
N GLU A 14 -5.70 13.78 30.63
CA GLU A 14 -5.03 12.88 31.56
C GLU A 14 -5.28 11.43 31.11
N THR A 15 -4.27 10.79 30.49
CA THR A 15 -4.32 9.35 30.22
C THR A 15 -3.99 8.60 31.50
N LEU A 16 -4.91 7.75 31.96
CA LEU A 16 -4.81 6.84 33.12
C LEU A 16 -3.72 5.75 32.96
N PHE A 17 -2.47 6.14 32.73
CA PHE A 17 -1.32 5.22 32.76
C PHE A 17 -0.47 5.57 33.98
N ASN A 18 -0.76 4.88 35.08
CA ASN A 18 -0.01 4.92 36.33
C ASN A 18 1.50 4.73 36.06
N GLY A 19 2.33 5.60 36.65
CA GLY A 19 3.74 5.85 36.29
C GLY A 19 4.76 4.72 36.56
N THR A 20 4.32 3.47 36.78
CA THR A 20 5.21 2.33 37.02
C THR A 20 5.77 1.69 35.74
N LEU A 21 5.25 2.07 34.57
CA LEU A 21 5.70 1.57 33.27
C LEU A 21 6.13 2.74 32.37
N ALA A 22 7.01 3.60 32.90
CA ALA A 22 7.68 4.64 32.13
C ALA A 22 8.65 3.99 31.14
N LEU A 23 8.12 3.55 30.00
CA LEU A 23 8.93 3.21 28.82
C LEU A 23 9.59 4.51 28.34
N ALA A 24 10.86 4.68 28.65
CA ALA A 24 11.65 5.85 28.28
C ALA A 24 11.42 6.23 26.80
N GLY A 25 11.10 7.50 26.57
CA GLY A 25 10.86 8.05 25.23
C GLY A 25 9.47 7.78 24.64
N ARG A 26 8.47 7.41 25.46
CA ARG A 26 7.06 7.23 25.04
C ARG A 26 6.05 8.11 25.77
N ASP A 27 6.52 9.04 26.60
CA ASP A 27 5.70 9.98 27.35
C ASP A 27 5.96 11.44 26.89
N GLN A 28 5.06 12.34 27.27
CA GLN A 28 5.12 13.76 26.91
C GLN A 28 6.31 14.46 27.54
N GLU A 29 6.64 14.11 28.79
CA GLU A 29 7.61 14.81 29.61
C GLU A 29 9.05 14.56 29.12
N THR A 30 9.32 13.35 28.63
CA THR A 30 10.65 12.98 28.10
C THR A 30 10.86 13.38 26.64
N THR A 31 9.79 13.48 25.83
CA THR A 31 9.92 13.70 24.37
C THR A 31 9.40 15.05 23.86
N GLY A 32 8.60 15.77 24.65
CA GLY A 32 7.97 17.04 24.28
C GLY A 32 6.78 16.92 23.30
N PHE A 33 6.48 15.72 22.77
CA PHE A 33 5.43 15.51 21.76
C PHE A 33 4.19 14.85 22.34
N ALA A 34 3.03 15.50 22.23
CA ALA A 34 1.79 14.99 22.81
C ALA A 34 1.33 13.70 22.11
N TRP A 35 0.41 12.96 22.73
CA TRP A 35 0.00 11.64 22.24
C TRP A 35 -0.51 11.66 20.78
N TRP A 36 -1.19 12.73 20.38
CA TRP A 36 -1.70 12.94 19.02
C TRP A 36 -0.59 13.18 17.98
N ALA A 37 0.61 13.55 18.40
CA ALA A 37 1.82 13.64 17.58
C ALA A 37 2.84 12.54 17.93
N GLY A 38 2.37 11.40 18.44
CA GLY A 38 3.23 10.33 18.95
C GLY A 38 4.26 9.79 17.93
N ASN A 39 3.96 9.83 16.63
CA ASN A 39 4.90 9.40 15.60
C ASN A 39 6.14 10.30 15.48
N ALA A 40 6.05 11.58 15.87
CA ALA A 40 7.21 12.48 15.91
C ALA A 40 8.27 12.02 16.93
N ARG A 41 7.88 11.19 17.91
CA ARG A 41 8.82 10.57 18.86
C ARG A 41 9.75 9.53 18.21
N LEU A 42 9.46 9.09 16.97
CA LEU A 42 10.24 8.09 16.26
C LEU A 42 11.34 8.66 15.36
N ILE A 43 11.49 9.99 15.27
CA ILE A 43 12.42 10.66 14.34
C ILE A 43 13.89 10.20 14.54
N ASN A 44 14.33 10.11 15.80
CA ASN A 44 15.70 9.69 16.14
C ASN A 44 15.85 8.17 16.35
N LEU A 45 14.78 7.39 16.12
CA LEU A 45 14.74 5.94 16.35
C LEU A 45 14.57 5.20 15.02
N SER A 46 15.65 5.16 14.23
CA SER A 46 15.66 4.64 12.86
C SER A 46 15.06 3.23 12.71
N GLY A 47 15.37 2.31 13.64
CA GLY A 47 14.82 0.95 13.61
C GLY A 47 13.31 0.88 13.81
N LYS A 48 12.74 1.71 14.70
CA LYS A 48 11.28 1.77 14.91
C LYS A 48 10.58 2.53 13.79
N LEU A 49 11.22 3.55 13.23
CA LEU A 49 10.71 4.26 12.07
C LEU A 49 10.65 3.34 10.84
N LEU A 50 11.69 2.53 10.61
CA LEU A 50 11.71 1.52 9.55
C LEU A 50 10.60 0.48 9.78
N GLY A 51 10.47 -0.05 10.99
CA GLY A 51 9.39 -0.98 11.32
C GLY A 51 8.00 -0.40 11.08
N ALA A 52 7.78 0.88 11.40
CA ALA A 52 6.53 1.57 11.11
C ALA A 52 6.25 1.71 9.61
N HIS A 53 7.27 2.04 8.80
CA HIS A 53 7.14 2.13 7.35
C HIS A 53 6.87 0.76 6.70
N VAL A 54 7.56 -0.29 7.17
CA VAL A 54 7.35 -1.66 6.68
C VAL A 54 5.95 -2.15 7.04
N ALA A 55 5.48 -1.90 8.26
CA ALA A 55 4.10 -2.23 8.65
C ALA A 55 3.07 -1.46 7.81
N HIS A 56 3.33 -0.19 7.52
CA HIS A 56 2.47 0.62 6.66
C HIS A 56 2.44 0.09 5.21
N ALA A 57 3.60 -0.24 4.64
CA ALA A 57 3.68 -0.87 3.32
C ALA A 57 2.95 -2.22 3.31
N GLY A 58 3.11 -3.03 4.38
CA GLY A 58 2.38 -4.28 4.55
C GLY A 58 0.87 -4.09 4.58
N LEU A 59 0.37 -3.04 5.25
CA LEU A 59 -1.06 -2.73 5.28
C LEU A 59 -1.60 -2.36 3.89
N ILE A 60 -0.83 -1.61 3.09
CA ILE A 60 -1.20 -1.27 1.71
C ILE A 60 -1.27 -2.53 0.84
N VAL A 61 -0.25 -3.39 0.90
CA VAL A 61 -0.22 -4.64 0.12
C VAL A 61 -1.32 -5.59 0.57
N PHE A 62 -1.57 -5.69 1.87
CA PHE A 62 -2.66 -6.49 2.43
C PHE A 62 -4.02 -6.00 1.93
N TRP A 63 -4.26 -4.68 1.98
CA TRP A 63 -5.50 -4.09 1.49
C TRP A 63 -5.68 -4.31 -0.02
N ALA A 64 -4.63 -4.11 -0.83
CA ALA A 64 -4.67 -4.33 -2.27
C ALA A 64 -4.99 -5.79 -2.61
N GLY A 65 -4.39 -6.75 -1.91
CA GLY A 65 -4.67 -8.17 -2.09
C GLY A 65 -6.09 -8.57 -1.65
N ALA A 66 -6.51 -8.12 -0.46
CA ALA A 66 -7.84 -8.43 0.08
C ALA A 66 -8.96 -7.84 -0.78
N MET A 67 -8.83 -6.59 -1.22
CA MET A 67 -9.81 -5.94 -2.09
C MET A 67 -9.86 -6.59 -3.48
N ASN A 68 -8.72 -7.00 -4.03
CA ASN A 68 -8.71 -7.69 -5.32
C ASN A 68 -9.45 -9.04 -5.25
N LEU A 69 -9.19 -9.84 -4.20
CA LEU A 69 -9.91 -11.10 -3.99
C LEU A 69 -11.41 -10.88 -3.71
N PHE A 70 -11.75 -9.83 -2.96
CA PHE A 70 -13.14 -9.45 -2.69
C PHE A 70 -13.87 -9.07 -3.99
N GLU A 71 -13.25 -8.25 -4.83
CA GLU A 71 -13.78 -7.86 -6.13
C GLU A 71 -13.96 -9.05 -7.08
N VAL A 72 -12.99 -9.96 -7.13
CA VAL A 72 -13.10 -11.21 -7.93
C VAL A 72 -14.25 -12.09 -7.43
N ALA A 73 -14.44 -12.22 -6.10
CA ALA A 73 -15.50 -13.05 -5.53
C ALA A 73 -16.91 -12.52 -5.81
N HIS A 74 -17.07 -11.21 -5.98
CA HIS A 74 -18.37 -10.56 -6.26
C HIS A 74 -18.53 -10.19 -7.74
N PHE A 75 -17.59 -10.60 -8.61
CA PHE A 75 -17.60 -10.27 -10.02
C PHE A 75 -18.69 -11.05 -10.76
N VAL A 76 -19.62 -10.32 -11.38
CA VAL A 76 -20.66 -10.88 -12.26
C VAL A 76 -20.31 -10.55 -13.71
N PRO A 77 -19.94 -11.54 -14.54
CA PRO A 77 -19.47 -11.29 -15.91
C PRO A 77 -20.57 -10.79 -16.85
N GLU A 78 -21.84 -10.96 -16.49
CA GLU A 78 -22.99 -10.54 -17.30
C GLU A 78 -23.25 -9.02 -17.26
N LYS A 79 -22.64 -8.30 -16.32
CA LYS A 79 -22.82 -6.85 -16.13
C LYS A 79 -21.52 -6.11 -16.44
N PRO A 80 -21.58 -4.88 -16.96
CA PRO A 80 -20.38 -4.09 -17.19
C PRO A 80 -19.67 -3.73 -15.88
N MET A 81 -18.34 -3.70 -15.88
CA MET A 81 -17.53 -3.52 -14.67
C MET A 81 -17.79 -2.20 -13.91
N TYR A 82 -18.14 -1.12 -14.62
CA TYR A 82 -18.36 0.19 -14.01
C TYR A 82 -19.63 0.28 -13.16
N GLU A 83 -20.57 -0.66 -13.31
CA GLU A 83 -21.81 -0.69 -12.51
C GLU A 83 -21.65 -1.50 -11.21
N GLN A 84 -20.58 -2.27 -11.09
CA GLN A 84 -20.35 -3.21 -9.99
C GLN A 84 -19.49 -2.63 -8.86
N GLY A 85 -19.10 -1.35 -8.95
CA GLY A 85 -18.29 -0.67 -7.93
C GLY A 85 -16.87 -1.22 -7.80
N LEU A 86 -16.35 -1.87 -8.85
CA LEU A 86 -15.01 -2.44 -8.88
C LEU A 86 -13.99 -1.32 -9.11
N ILE A 87 -12.98 -1.24 -8.26
CA ILE A 87 -11.90 -0.26 -8.40
C ILE A 87 -10.60 -0.91 -8.85
N LEU A 88 -10.27 -2.14 -8.43
CA LEU A 88 -8.98 -2.76 -8.76
C LEU A 88 -9.03 -3.58 -10.05
N LEU A 89 -10.12 -4.31 -10.31
CA LEU A 89 -10.26 -5.11 -11.53
C LEU A 89 -10.19 -4.29 -12.82
N PRO A 90 -10.79 -3.08 -12.92
CA PRO A 90 -10.60 -2.21 -14.07
C PRO A 90 -9.15 -1.77 -14.27
N HIS A 91 -8.39 -1.55 -13.18
CA HIS A 91 -6.96 -1.21 -13.30
C HIS A 91 -6.16 -2.40 -13.85
N LEU A 92 -6.42 -3.62 -13.40
CA LEU A 92 -5.80 -4.83 -13.97
C LEU A 92 -6.19 -5.04 -15.44
N ALA A 93 -7.45 -4.75 -15.78
CA ALA A 93 -7.94 -4.79 -17.15
C ALA A 93 -7.23 -3.77 -18.06
N THR A 94 -6.96 -2.55 -17.57
CA THR A 94 -6.16 -1.56 -18.34
C THR A 94 -4.72 -1.99 -18.57
N LEU A 95 -4.16 -2.82 -17.68
CA LEU A 95 -2.83 -3.44 -17.85
C LEU A 95 -2.86 -4.64 -18.81
N GLY A 96 -4.01 -4.99 -19.38
CA GLY A 96 -4.15 -6.08 -20.36
C GLY A 96 -4.35 -7.46 -19.75
N TRP A 97 -4.59 -7.57 -18.44
CA TRP A 97 -4.83 -8.85 -17.77
C TRP A 97 -6.33 -9.17 -17.78
N GLY A 98 -6.71 -10.31 -18.36
CA GLY A 98 -8.10 -10.83 -18.32
C GLY A 98 -9.08 -10.14 -19.29
N VAL A 99 -8.62 -9.25 -20.16
CA VAL A 99 -9.43 -8.63 -21.21
C VAL A 99 -9.14 -9.31 -22.54
N GLY A 100 -10.19 -9.75 -23.25
CA GLY A 100 -10.07 -10.41 -24.54
C GLY A 100 -9.47 -9.54 -25.66
N PRO A 101 -9.67 -9.98 -26.92
CA PRO A 101 -8.73 -10.15 -28.05
C PRO A 101 -7.22 -9.77 -27.97
N VAL A 102 -6.71 -9.13 -26.93
CA VAL A 102 -5.29 -8.70 -26.87
C VAL A 102 -4.32 -9.88 -26.71
N LEU A 103 -4.70 -10.94 -25.97
CA LEU A 103 -3.95 -12.20 -25.93
C LEU A 103 -3.89 -12.89 -27.31
N GLY A 104 -4.90 -12.69 -28.16
CA GLY A 104 -4.89 -13.16 -29.54
C GLY A 104 -3.87 -12.40 -30.38
N PHE A 105 -3.82 -11.07 -30.28
CA PHE A 105 -2.85 -10.27 -31.03
C PHE A 105 -1.41 -10.42 -30.51
N GLY A 106 -1.22 -10.51 -29.20
CA GLY A 106 0.08 -10.82 -28.58
C GLY A 106 0.53 -12.25 -28.88
N GLY A 107 -0.37 -13.22 -28.87
CA GLY A 107 -0.10 -14.61 -29.26
C GLY A 107 0.22 -14.74 -30.76
N ILE A 108 -0.53 -14.05 -31.63
CA ILE A 108 -0.25 -13.99 -33.07
C ILE A 108 1.06 -13.23 -33.35
N TYR A 109 1.33 -12.14 -32.63
CA TYR A 109 2.60 -11.43 -32.72
C TYR A 109 3.75 -12.33 -32.30
N HIS A 110 3.65 -13.04 -31.18
CA HIS A 110 4.67 -14.01 -30.76
C HIS A 110 4.79 -15.23 -31.69
N ALA A 111 3.70 -15.65 -32.35
CA ALA A 111 3.69 -16.79 -33.27
C ALA A 111 4.14 -16.47 -34.69
N LEU A 112 3.99 -15.23 -35.16
CA LEU A 112 4.34 -14.81 -36.53
C LEU A 112 5.55 -13.87 -36.61
N LEU A 113 5.77 -13.03 -35.61
CA LEU A 113 6.77 -11.96 -35.61
C LEU A 113 7.68 -11.98 -34.37
N GLY A 114 7.43 -12.90 -33.42
CA GLY A 114 8.18 -13.04 -32.19
C GLY A 114 9.47 -13.81 -32.42
N PRO A 115 10.55 -13.52 -31.66
CA PRO A 115 11.77 -14.32 -31.72
C PRO A 115 11.52 -15.73 -31.18
N GLU A 116 12.00 -16.75 -31.91
CA GLU A 116 11.78 -18.17 -31.57
C GLU A 116 12.43 -18.59 -30.24
N THR A 117 13.41 -17.84 -29.76
CA THR A 117 14.08 -18.06 -28.47
C THR A 117 14.17 -16.75 -27.68
N LEU A 118 13.51 -16.69 -26.51
CA LEU A 118 13.48 -15.50 -25.66
C LEU A 118 14.70 -15.38 -24.72
N GLU A 119 15.48 -16.45 -24.62
CA GLU A 119 16.60 -16.62 -23.68
C GLU A 119 17.86 -15.84 -24.06
N GLU A 120 17.97 -15.40 -25.31
CA GLU A 120 19.07 -14.54 -25.79
C GLU A 120 18.74 -13.06 -25.64
N SER A 121 17.46 -12.70 -25.78
CA SER A 121 17.02 -11.30 -25.69
C SER A 121 16.74 -10.85 -24.26
N PHE A 122 16.30 -11.77 -23.38
CA PHE A 122 15.92 -11.46 -22.01
C PHE A 122 16.60 -12.42 -21.01
N PRO A 123 17.77 -12.05 -20.46
CA PRO A 123 18.53 -12.91 -19.54
C PRO A 123 17.77 -13.23 -18.23
N PHE A 124 16.73 -12.46 -17.90
CA PHE A 124 15.83 -12.72 -16.76
C PHE A 124 14.99 -14.00 -16.93
N LEU A 125 14.54 -14.33 -18.14
CA LEU A 125 13.70 -15.51 -18.39
C LEU A 125 14.51 -16.82 -18.34
N ARG A 126 15.78 -16.76 -18.74
CA ARG A 126 16.74 -17.88 -18.61
C ARG A 126 16.94 -18.29 -17.15
N LEU A 127 17.02 -17.31 -16.24
CA LEU A 127 17.30 -17.55 -14.82
C LEU A 127 16.14 -18.22 -14.06
N CYS A 128 14.93 -18.23 -14.63
CA CYS A 128 13.72 -18.79 -14.02
C CYS A 128 13.46 -20.26 -14.43
N MET A 129 13.96 -20.71 -15.59
CA MET A 129 13.82 -22.10 -16.08
C MET A 129 15.00 -23.00 -15.70
N GLU A 130 16.15 -22.42 -15.33
CA GLU A 130 17.37 -23.16 -14.94
C GLU A 130 17.45 -23.46 -13.43
N ARG A 131 16.32 -23.38 -12.71
CA ARG A 131 16.23 -23.75 -11.29
C ARG A 131 15.10 -24.73 -11.01
#